data_AF-A0A0K6FPN5-F1
#
_entry.id   AF-A0A0K6FPN5-F1
#
_cell.length_a   1.000
_cell.length_b   1.000
_cell.length_c   1.000
_cell.angle_alpha   90.00
_cell.angle_beta   90.00
_cell.angle_gamma   90.00
#
_symmetry.space_group_name_H-M   'P 1'
#
loop_
_entity.id
_entity.type
_entity.pdbx_description
1 polymer ?
#
loop_
_entity_poly.entity_id
_entity_poly.type
_entity_poly.pdbx_seq_one_letter_code
_entity_poly.pdbx_strand_id
1 'polypeptide(L)'
;MVESDAGADEVEQAFQEYREEILQLVEGWKLKIENDLVEIWGKLPVPNSGETGEARLKPQRRSPCKPKPKDELDAMCGSVLPECTVTFFDKDGSSVSSVESLSDHTSILLRATTTFHTIPNLLHRYYYPELLPSARSFSIPLENERPRLIDIWDPSAIVRDDDVSNTARTILERMGRPNATYPELKAMGHVFACQRPGCRLAPPMGWERFVGHYPFEQSRWKEARTKLRETSSRFVYNNTHDLSENNPQPLVKILNPTDAAKLEFERLDLSPGIDVGLDEYELMLCKICEQVGFEVWLMHTYIPSERSSVMEHLEDVHNVKKARVGVHYGPNRKNNE
;
A
#
# COMPACT_ATOMS: atom_id res chain seq x y z
N MET A 1 17.31 25.36 -56.72
CA MET A 1 17.75 25.70 -55.36
C MET A 1 18.79 24.67 -55.00
N VAL A 2 20.02 25.09 -54.75
CA VAL A 2 21.11 24.20 -54.35
C VAL A 2 20.95 24.00 -52.85
N GLU A 3 20.63 22.79 -52.41
CA GLU A 3 20.75 22.41 -51.00
C GLU A 3 22.24 22.53 -50.65
N SER A 4 22.57 23.54 -49.85
CA SER A 4 23.92 23.68 -49.32
C SER A 4 24.10 22.56 -48.30
N ASP A 5 24.89 21.54 -48.65
CA ASP A 5 25.31 20.51 -47.70
C ASP A 5 26.04 21.19 -46.53
N ALA A 6 25.40 21.23 -45.36
CA ALA A 6 26.04 21.67 -44.13
C ALA A 6 27.25 20.75 -43.85
N GLY A 7 28.37 21.35 -43.42
CA GLY A 7 29.55 20.58 -43.07
C GLY A 7 29.26 19.64 -41.89
N ALA A 8 29.96 18.50 -41.81
CA ALA A 8 29.78 17.55 -40.70
C ALA A 8 29.96 18.20 -39.32
N ASP A 9 30.91 19.15 -39.21
CA ASP A 9 31.16 19.90 -37.97
C ASP A 9 30.00 20.84 -37.60
N GLU A 10 29.34 21.45 -38.58
CA GLU A 10 28.17 22.33 -38.36
C GLU A 10 26.97 21.50 -37.88
N VAL A 11 26.78 20.30 -38.44
CA VAL A 11 25.73 19.36 -38.02
C VAL A 11 25.96 18.86 -36.59
N GLU A 12 27.20 18.48 -36.26
CA GLU A 12 27.54 18.03 -34.89
C GLU A 12 27.38 19.16 -33.88
N GLN A 13 27.83 20.38 -34.20
CA GLN A 13 27.63 21.53 -33.33
C GLN A 13 26.13 21.80 -33.10
N ALA A 14 25.33 21.82 -34.17
CA ALA A 14 23.88 22.01 -34.05
C ALA A 14 23.24 20.90 -33.19
N PHE A 15 23.68 19.65 -33.36
CA PHE A 15 23.21 18.54 -32.53
C PHE A 15 23.52 18.73 -31.04
N GLN A 16 24.74 19.16 -30.70
CA GLN A 16 25.10 19.46 -29.31
C GLN A 16 24.29 20.63 -28.75
N GLU A 17 24.08 21.69 -29.52
CA GLU A 17 23.25 22.84 -29.12
C GLU A 17 21.80 22.39 -28.83
N TYR A 18 21.19 21.61 -29.72
CA TYR A 18 19.85 21.04 -29.49
C TYR A 18 19.81 20.09 -28.30
N ARG A 19 20.85 19.28 -28.11
CA ARG A 19 20.95 18.36 -26.97
C ARG A 19 20.96 19.14 -25.65
N GLU A 20 21.76 20.20 -25.55
CA GLU A 20 21.82 21.06 -24.37
C GLU A 20 20.49 21.79 -24.13
N GLU A 21 19.84 22.30 -25.18
CA GLU A 21 18.50 22.90 -25.09
C GLU A 21 17.47 21.92 -24.53
N ILE A 22 17.42 20.68 -25.06
CA ILE A 22 16.53 19.63 -24.58
C ILE A 22 16.81 19.31 -23.11
N LEU A 23 18.09 19.18 -22.72
CA LEU A 23 18.46 18.92 -21.33
C LEU A 23 18.00 20.05 -20.39
N GLN A 24 18.17 21.31 -20.81
CA GLN A 24 17.68 22.46 -20.03
C GLN A 24 16.15 22.46 -19.89
N LEU A 25 15.41 22.11 -20.96
CA LEU A 25 13.96 22.00 -20.92
C LEU A 25 13.48 20.87 -20.00
N VAL A 26 14.13 19.70 -20.06
CA VAL A 26 13.84 18.56 -19.19
C VAL A 26 14.07 18.93 -17.73
N GLU A 27 15.13 19.68 -17.43
CA GLU A 27 15.44 20.12 -16.07
C GLU A 27 14.48 21.19 -15.55
N GLY A 28 14.13 22.17 -16.38
CA GLY A 28 13.08 23.12 -16.05
C GLY A 28 11.75 22.42 -15.77
N TRP A 29 11.41 21.41 -16.57
CA TRP A 29 10.21 20.59 -16.37
C TRP A 29 10.26 19.78 -15.08
N LYS A 30 11.38 19.09 -14.80
CA LYS A 30 11.58 18.33 -13.55
C LYS A 30 11.44 19.24 -12.32
N LEU A 31 12.13 20.38 -12.32
CA LEU A 31 12.07 21.34 -11.21
C LEU A 31 10.65 21.86 -11.00
N LYS A 32 9.92 22.16 -12.08
CA LYS A 32 8.52 22.55 -12.01
C LYS A 32 7.67 21.48 -11.32
N ILE A 33 7.83 20.22 -11.71
CA ILE A 33 7.08 19.10 -11.09
C ILE A 33 7.43 18.94 -9.62
N GLU A 34 8.72 18.97 -9.27
CA GLU A 34 9.13 18.86 -7.87
C GLU A 34 8.54 20.00 -7.02
N ASN A 35 8.55 21.23 -7.54
CA ASN A 35 7.92 22.38 -6.88
C ASN A 35 6.42 22.19 -6.70
N ASP A 36 5.71 21.78 -7.76
CA ASP A 36 4.27 21.54 -7.71
C ASP A 36 3.92 20.46 -6.67
N LEU A 37 4.68 19.34 -6.65
CA LEU A 37 4.48 18.25 -5.68
C LEU A 37 4.77 18.69 -4.24
N VAL A 38 5.83 19.46 -4.02
CA VAL A 38 6.15 20.01 -2.68
C VAL A 38 5.09 21.01 -2.24
N GLU A 39 4.56 21.83 -3.15
CA GLU A 39 3.45 22.74 -2.84
C GLU A 39 2.18 21.95 -2.45
N ILE A 40 1.83 20.92 -3.22
CA ILE A 40 0.70 20.02 -2.91
C ILE A 40 0.92 19.34 -1.55
N TRP A 41 2.13 18.88 -1.27
CA TRP A 41 2.48 18.23 -0.02
C TRP A 41 2.44 19.19 1.18
N GLY A 42 2.90 20.42 1.00
CA GLY A 42 2.97 21.45 2.04
C GLY A 42 1.62 22.09 2.38
N LYS A 43 0.62 21.97 1.51
CA LYS A 43 -0.76 22.38 1.82
C LYS A 43 -1.25 21.59 3.04
N LEU A 44 -1.67 22.32 4.08
CA LEU A 44 -2.33 21.71 5.23
C LEU A 44 -3.56 20.96 4.74
N PRO A 45 -3.89 19.79 5.34
CA PRO A 45 -5.15 19.13 5.06
C PRO A 45 -6.26 20.15 5.28
N VAL A 46 -7.02 20.46 4.24
CA VAL A 46 -8.25 21.22 4.40
C VAL A 46 -9.11 20.35 5.33
N PRO A 47 -9.47 20.82 6.53
CA PRO A 47 -10.33 20.04 7.39
C PRO A 47 -11.58 19.72 6.58
N ASN A 48 -11.83 18.43 6.29
CA ASN A 48 -13.04 18.01 5.60
C ASN A 48 -14.23 18.55 6.40
N SER A 49 -14.79 19.67 5.94
CA SER A 49 -15.76 20.49 6.66
C SER A 49 -17.15 19.85 6.73
N GLY A 50 -17.22 18.52 6.63
CA GLY A 50 -18.46 17.75 6.49
C GLY A 50 -18.61 16.53 7.40
N GLU A 51 -17.57 16.07 8.11
CA GLU A 51 -17.68 14.85 8.92
C GLU A 51 -17.26 15.06 10.39
N THR A 52 -17.83 16.07 11.05
CA THR A 52 -17.95 16.08 12.52
C THR A 52 -19.03 15.10 12.98
N GLY A 53 -18.84 13.82 12.67
CA GLY A 53 -19.49 12.73 13.38
C GLY A 53 -18.64 12.37 14.59
N GLU A 54 -18.66 13.19 15.65
CA GLU A 54 -18.16 12.78 16.96
C GLU A 54 -19.02 11.61 17.48
N ALA A 55 -18.73 10.41 17.01
CA ALA A 55 -19.15 9.20 17.68
C ALA A 55 -18.33 9.12 18.97
N ARG A 56 -18.85 9.74 20.03
CA ARG A 56 -18.38 9.58 21.41
C ARG A 56 -18.52 8.11 21.77
N LEU A 57 -17.50 7.31 21.41
CA LEU A 57 -17.40 5.91 21.77
C LEU A 57 -17.33 5.86 23.29
N LYS A 58 -18.43 5.44 23.93
CA LYS A 58 -18.39 5.09 25.35
C LYS A 58 -17.28 4.03 25.51
N PRO A 59 -16.32 4.23 26.42
CA PRO A 59 -15.26 3.25 26.64
C PRO A 59 -15.92 1.93 27.03
N GLN A 60 -15.81 0.95 26.15
CA GLN A 60 -16.17 -0.42 26.47
C GLN A 60 -15.19 -0.84 27.57
N ARG A 61 -15.68 -1.06 28.79
CA ARG A 61 -14.88 -1.54 29.94
C ARG A 61 -14.17 -2.83 29.54
N ARG A 62 -12.94 -2.71 29.04
CA ARG A 62 -12.00 -3.81 28.95
C ARG A 62 -11.36 -3.96 30.31
N SER A 63 -11.27 -5.20 30.78
CA SER A 63 -10.58 -5.55 32.02
C SER A 63 -9.18 -4.93 32.06
N PRO A 64 -8.69 -4.47 33.22
CA PRO A 64 -7.37 -3.88 33.34
C PRO A 64 -6.30 -4.91 32.91
N CYS A 65 -5.70 -4.69 31.75
CA CYS A 65 -4.47 -5.38 31.37
C CYS A 65 -3.38 -4.92 32.33
N LYS A 66 -2.80 -5.87 33.07
CA LYS A 66 -1.61 -5.62 33.87
C LYS A 66 -0.50 -5.11 32.94
N PRO A 67 0.27 -4.07 33.33
CA PRO A 67 1.40 -3.62 32.54
C PRO A 67 2.38 -4.78 32.36
N LYS A 68 2.62 -5.16 31.11
CA LYS A 68 3.61 -6.19 30.76
C LYS A 68 5.03 -5.61 30.91
N PRO A 69 6.03 -6.43 31.27
CA PRO A 69 7.42 -6.00 31.40
C PRO A 69 7.94 -5.39 30.08
N LYS A 70 8.81 -4.37 30.17
CA LYS A 70 9.44 -3.70 29.01
C LYS A 70 10.15 -4.68 28.06
N ASP A 71 10.65 -5.80 28.57
CA ASP A 71 11.38 -6.79 27.77
C ASP A 71 10.49 -7.58 26.79
N GLU A 72 9.16 -7.56 26.95
CA GLU A 72 8.23 -8.15 25.96
C GLU A 72 7.96 -7.21 24.77
N LEU A 73 8.19 -5.90 24.89
CA LEU A 73 7.94 -4.94 23.78
C LEU A 73 8.96 -5.08 22.65
N ASP A 74 10.22 -5.39 22.96
CA ASP A 74 11.25 -5.62 21.95
C ASP A 74 10.99 -6.89 21.13
N ALA A 75 10.32 -7.90 21.73
CA ALA A 75 9.89 -9.09 21.01
C ALA A 75 8.68 -8.83 20.07
N MET A 76 7.89 -7.77 20.32
CA MET A 76 6.75 -7.40 19.46
C MET A 76 7.17 -6.60 18.22
N CYS A 77 8.42 -6.14 18.16
CA CYS A 77 9.01 -5.46 17.02
C CYS A 77 10.05 -6.32 16.29
N GLY A 78 9.81 -7.64 16.21
CA GLY A 78 10.78 -8.66 15.80
C GLY A 78 11.25 -8.62 14.34
N SER A 79 11.11 -7.51 13.63
CA SER A 79 11.66 -7.32 12.29
C SER A 79 12.30 -5.95 12.20
N VAL A 80 13.59 -5.88 12.55
CA VAL A 80 14.43 -4.74 12.18
C VAL A 80 14.45 -4.70 10.66
N LEU A 81 14.09 -3.55 10.09
CA LEU A 81 14.12 -3.37 8.65
C LEU A 81 15.58 -3.53 8.17
N PRO A 82 15.86 -4.49 7.26
CA PRO A 82 17.21 -4.67 6.72
C PRO A 82 17.76 -3.34 6.20
N GLU A 83 19.06 -3.14 6.39
CA GLU A 83 19.73 -1.99 5.81
C GLU A 83 19.75 -2.18 4.28
N CYS A 84 19.07 -1.28 3.59
CA CYS A 84 19.08 -1.18 2.14
C CYS A 84 19.63 0.20 1.82
N THR A 85 20.77 0.26 1.15
CA THR A 85 21.39 1.50 0.72
C THR A 85 21.04 1.74 -0.74
N VAL A 86 20.41 2.89 -1.02
CA VAL A 86 20.16 3.34 -2.39
C VAL A 86 21.23 4.36 -2.75
N THR A 87 21.87 4.16 -3.90
CA THR A 87 22.81 5.12 -4.46
C THR A 87 22.07 5.96 -5.50
N PHE A 88 22.06 7.28 -5.30
CA PHE A 88 21.54 8.24 -6.27
C PHE A 88 22.69 8.73 -7.13
N PHE A 89 22.44 8.89 -8.43
CA PHE A 89 23.42 9.42 -9.37
C PHE A 89 22.98 10.81 -9.83
N ASP A 90 23.89 11.77 -9.75
CA ASP A 90 23.73 13.09 -10.35
C ASP A 90 24.11 13.04 -11.84
N LYS A 91 23.82 14.12 -12.57
CA LYS A 91 24.01 14.22 -14.03
C LYS A 91 25.46 14.11 -14.47
N ASP A 92 26.37 14.55 -13.62
CA ASP A 92 27.81 14.43 -13.84
C ASP A 92 28.34 13.00 -13.60
N GLY A 93 27.44 12.07 -13.22
CA GLY A 93 27.77 10.69 -12.87
C GLY A 93 28.31 10.56 -11.46
N SER A 94 28.41 11.64 -10.68
CA SER A 94 28.72 11.56 -9.26
C SER A 94 27.59 10.82 -8.54
N SER A 95 27.95 10.12 -7.48
CA SER A 95 27.00 9.31 -6.73
C SER A 95 26.91 9.78 -5.31
N VAL A 96 25.70 9.89 -4.79
CA VAL A 96 25.44 10.19 -3.39
C VAL A 96 24.66 9.05 -2.74
N SER A 97 25.13 8.62 -1.57
CA SER A 97 24.51 7.52 -0.81
C SER A 97 23.51 7.99 0.24
N SER A 98 23.38 9.31 0.41
CA SER A 98 22.54 9.94 1.43
C SER A 98 21.49 10.82 0.75
N VAL A 99 20.22 10.61 1.10
CA VAL A 99 19.11 11.40 0.58
C VAL A 99 19.20 12.86 1.04
N GLU A 100 19.87 13.11 2.17
CA GLU A 100 20.09 14.44 2.74
C GLU A 100 21.06 15.29 1.93
N SER A 101 21.87 14.69 1.07
CA SER A 101 22.71 15.44 0.13
C SER A 101 21.99 15.86 -1.17
N LEU A 102 20.75 15.42 -1.37
CA LEU A 102 19.91 15.88 -2.48
C LEU A 102 19.30 17.25 -2.17
N SER A 103 18.64 17.86 -3.16
CA SER A 103 17.86 19.07 -2.92
C SER A 103 16.79 18.82 -1.85
N ASP A 104 16.43 19.85 -1.07
CA ASP A 104 15.40 19.74 -0.03
C ASP A 104 14.08 19.17 -0.60
N HIS A 105 13.68 19.64 -1.80
CA HIS A 105 12.48 19.17 -2.48
C HIS A 105 12.57 17.67 -2.81
N THR A 106 13.64 17.27 -3.49
CA THR A 106 13.87 15.86 -3.85
C THR A 106 13.92 14.98 -2.59
N SER A 107 14.59 15.43 -1.52
CA SER A 107 14.70 14.68 -0.28
C SER A 107 13.33 14.43 0.39
N ILE A 108 12.43 15.42 0.35
CA ILE A 108 11.06 15.32 0.89
C ILE A 108 10.23 14.37 0.04
N LEU A 109 10.30 14.51 -1.29
CA LEU A 109 9.51 13.71 -2.24
C LEU A 109 9.92 12.24 -2.24
N LEU A 110 11.19 11.94 -1.99
CA LEU A 110 11.68 10.57 -1.90
C LEU A 110 11.35 9.86 -0.58
N ARG A 111 10.80 10.54 0.43
CA ARG A 111 10.44 9.88 1.70
C ARG A 111 9.32 8.87 1.46
N ALA A 112 9.41 7.72 2.13
CA ALA A 112 8.37 6.70 2.09
C ALA A 112 7.05 7.13 2.75
N THR A 113 7.03 8.27 3.44
CA THR A 113 5.83 8.89 4.01
C THR A 113 5.14 9.87 3.06
N THR A 114 5.77 10.21 1.93
CA THR A 114 5.27 11.23 1.00
C THR A 114 4.48 10.56 -0.11
N THR A 115 3.16 10.46 0.07
CA THR A 115 2.29 9.67 -0.82
C THR A 115 1.22 10.52 -1.48
N PHE A 116 0.92 10.19 -2.74
CA PHE A 116 -0.07 10.88 -3.55
C PHE A 116 -1.03 9.89 -4.22
N HIS A 117 -2.20 10.36 -4.64
CA HIS A 117 -3.14 9.63 -5.49
C HIS A 117 -3.69 10.55 -6.59
N THR A 118 -4.21 9.95 -7.67
CA THR A 118 -4.82 10.70 -8.77
C THR A 118 -6.35 10.62 -8.69
N ILE A 119 -7.04 11.69 -9.09
CA ILE A 119 -8.49 11.65 -9.33
C ILE A 119 -8.72 11.05 -10.73
N PRO A 120 -9.68 10.13 -10.93
CA PRO A 120 -10.60 9.53 -9.95
C PRO A 120 -10.12 8.20 -9.36
N ASN A 121 -8.92 7.73 -9.71
CA ASN A 121 -8.46 6.38 -9.37
C ASN A 121 -7.90 6.30 -7.95
N LEU A 122 -8.79 6.28 -6.94
CA LEU A 122 -8.47 6.15 -5.52
C LEU A 122 -7.69 4.86 -5.14
N LEU A 123 -7.57 3.91 -6.05
CA LEU A 123 -6.88 2.64 -5.81
C LEU A 123 -5.37 2.71 -6.13
N HIS A 124 -4.98 3.58 -7.06
CA HIS A 124 -3.57 3.73 -7.45
C HIS A 124 -2.92 4.83 -6.61
N ARG A 125 -1.98 4.40 -5.77
CA ARG A 125 -1.15 5.27 -4.95
C ARG A 125 0.20 5.38 -5.62
N TYR A 126 0.74 6.57 -5.60
CA TYR A 126 1.98 6.86 -6.27
C TYR A 126 2.96 7.55 -5.33
N TYR A 127 4.22 7.29 -5.61
CA TYR A 127 5.36 7.89 -4.95
C TYR A 127 6.20 8.59 -6.00
N TYR A 128 7.00 9.56 -5.59
CA TYR A 128 8.02 10.11 -6.47
C TYR A 128 9.19 9.11 -6.59
N PRO A 129 9.72 8.84 -7.81
CA PRO A 129 9.39 9.44 -9.11
C PRO A 129 8.37 8.65 -9.95
N GLU A 130 7.69 7.62 -9.43
CA GLU A 130 6.72 6.82 -10.20
C GLU A 130 5.48 7.59 -10.66
N LEU A 131 5.16 8.70 -9.98
CA LEU A 131 4.18 9.69 -10.44
C LEU A 131 4.50 10.24 -11.83
N LEU A 132 5.77 10.22 -12.22
CA LEU A 132 6.20 10.81 -13.46
C LEU A 132 5.86 9.88 -14.63
N PRO A 133 5.41 10.44 -15.76
CA PRO A 133 5.29 9.73 -17.02
C PRO A 133 6.59 8.99 -17.33
N SER A 134 6.54 7.65 -17.41
CA SER A 134 7.71 6.92 -17.90
C SER A 134 7.86 7.24 -19.40
N ALA A 135 9.07 7.60 -19.83
CA ALA A 135 9.37 7.83 -21.26
C ALA A 135 9.10 6.59 -22.15
N ARG A 136 8.81 5.42 -21.57
CA ARG A 136 8.44 4.20 -22.29
C ARG A 136 7.00 4.18 -22.78
N SER A 137 6.17 5.16 -22.43
CA SER A 137 4.76 5.21 -22.86
C SER A 137 4.50 6.00 -24.15
N PHE A 138 5.54 6.33 -24.93
CA PHE A 138 5.38 6.79 -26.33
C PHE A 138 5.03 5.64 -27.28
N SER A 139 4.25 4.65 -26.83
CA SER A 139 3.54 3.78 -27.77
C SER A 139 2.66 4.68 -28.63
N ILE A 140 2.89 4.64 -29.95
CA ILE A 140 2.13 5.40 -30.95
C ILE A 140 0.64 5.26 -30.58
N PRO A 141 -0.06 6.37 -30.27
CA PRO A 141 -1.46 6.29 -29.93
C PRO A 141 -2.19 5.63 -31.10
N LEU A 142 -2.79 4.47 -30.85
CA LEU A 142 -3.86 3.97 -31.71
C LEU A 142 -4.89 5.11 -31.78
N GLU A 143 -5.34 5.50 -32.97
CA GLU A 143 -6.11 6.73 -33.28
C GLU A 143 -7.36 7.01 -32.41
N ASN A 144 -7.72 6.09 -31.50
CA ASN A 144 -8.88 6.19 -30.62
C ASN A 144 -8.55 6.16 -29.11
N GLU A 145 -7.28 6.02 -28.69
CA GLU A 145 -6.92 6.17 -27.28
C GLU A 145 -6.79 7.66 -26.97
N ARG A 146 -7.67 8.15 -26.08
CA ARG A 146 -7.47 9.48 -25.47
C ARG A 146 -6.05 9.52 -24.91
N PRO A 147 -5.31 10.64 -25.07
CA PRO A 147 -4.03 10.83 -24.39
C PRO A 147 -4.19 10.40 -22.95
N ARG A 148 -3.32 9.52 -22.47
CA ARG A 148 -3.40 9.11 -21.07
C ARG A 148 -3.24 10.40 -20.27
N LEU A 149 -3.93 10.54 -19.15
CA LEU A 149 -3.87 11.74 -18.27
C LEU A 149 -2.43 12.15 -17.89
N ILE A 150 -1.48 11.23 -18.12
CA ILE A 150 -0.05 11.28 -17.86
C ILE A 150 0.71 12.05 -18.98
N ASP A 151 0.14 12.27 -20.16
CA ASP A 151 0.86 12.93 -21.28
C ASP A 151 1.03 14.44 -21.06
N ILE A 152 0.29 15.03 -20.12
CA ILE A 152 0.40 16.44 -19.73
C ILE A 152 0.40 16.48 -18.20
N TRP A 153 1.51 16.95 -17.61
CA TRP A 153 1.58 17.19 -16.18
C TRP A 153 0.49 18.19 -15.74
N ASP A 154 -0.48 17.71 -14.97
CA ASP A 154 -1.55 18.51 -14.37
C ASP A 154 -1.50 18.35 -12.84
N PRO A 155 -0.95 19.34 -12.10
CA PRO A 155 -0.87 19.27 -10.64
C PRO A 155 -2.25 19.28 -9.97
N SER A 156 -3.31 19.73 -10.65
CA SER A 156 -4.66 19.74 -10.08
C SER A 156 -5.30 18.34 -10.00
N ALA A 157 -4.79 17.38 -10.78
CA ALA A 157 -5.21 15.99 -10.75
C ALA A 157 -4.55 15.17 -9.64
N ILE A 158 -3.51 15.73 -9.00
CA ILE A 158 -2.72 15.10 -7.94
C ILE A 158 -3.19 15.58 -6.58
N VAL A 159 -3.49 14.63 -5.70
CA VAL A 159 -3.90 14.89 -4.32
C VAL A 159 -2.96 14.15 -3.37
N ARG A 160 -2.62 14.80 -2.27
CA ARG A 160 -1.87 14.20 -1.16
C ARG A 160 -2.74 13.13 -0.47
N ASP A 161 -2.19 11.93 -0.29
CA ASP A 161 -2.87 10.83 0.42
C ASP A 161 -2.53 10.87 1.92
N ASP A 162 -3.33 11.58 2.70
CA ASP A 162 -3.09 11.76 4.14
C ASP A 162 -3.16 10.47 4.96
N ASP A 163 -4.14 9.62 4.66
CA ASP A 163 -4.36 8.39 5.43
C ASP A 163 -3.19 7.42 5.25
N VAL A 164 -2.70 7.30 4.02
CA VAL A 164 -1.53 6.47 3.71
C VAL A 164 -0.25 7.08 4.26
N SER A 165 -0.08 8.40 4.11
CA SER A 165 1.08 9.11 4.65
C SER A 165 1.21 8.92 6.17
N ASN A 166 0.10 9.04 6.89
CA ASN A 166 0.04 8.84 8.34
C ASN A 166 0.29 7.37 8.73
N THR A 167 -0.23 6.44 7.94
CA THR A 167 0.01 5.01 8.10
C THR A 167 1.50 4.67 7.91
N ALA A 168 2.09 5.11 6.80
CA ALA A 168 3.49 4.93 6.48
C ALA A 168 4.38 5.47 7.60
N ARG A 169 4.11 6.70 8.07
CA ARG A 169 4.81 7.31 9.20
C ARG A 169 4.76 6.44 10.45
N THR A 170 3.56 6.01 10.86
CA THR A 170 3.36 5.19 12.05
C THR A 170 4.11 3.86 11.96
N ILE A 171 4.07 3.21 10.79
CA ILE A 171 4.76 1.94 10.56
C ILE A 171 6.28 2.14 10.62
N LEU A 172 6.81 3.17 9.94
CA LEU A 172 8.24 3.47 9.89
C LEU A 172 8.82 3.87 11.25
N GLU A 173 8.09 4.67 12.03
CA GLU A 173 8.44 5.00 13.41
C GLU A 173 8.56 3.73 14.26
N ARG A 174 7.59 2.81 14.15
CA ARG A 174 7.65 1.54 14.89
C ARG A 174 8.78 0.63 14.43
N MET A 175 9.13 0.64 13.14
CA MET A 175 10.29 -0.09 12.62
C MET A 175 11.63 0.58 12.95
N GLY A 176 11.62 1.72 13.64
CA GLY A 176 12.84 2.46 13.99
C GLY A 176 13.52 3.15 12.80
N ARG A 177 12.80 3.32 11.67
CA ARG A 177 13.33 3.97 10.45
C ARG A 177 12.38 5.06 9.94
N PRO A 178 12.10 6.11 10.73
CA PRO A 178 11.15 7.18 10.36
C PRO A 178 11.53 7.95 9.08
N ASN A 179 12.81 7.93 8.71
CA ASN A 179 13.35 8.64 7.55
C ASN A 179 13.61 7.72 6.34
N ALA A 180 13.11 6.48 6.32
CA ALA A 180 13.33 5.58 5.17
C ALA A 180 12.80 6.21 3.88
N THR A 181 13.53 6.02 2.79
CA THR A 181 13.12 6.50 1.48
C THR A 181 12.24 5.47 0.78
N TYR A 182 11.34 5.94 -0.08
CA TYR A 182 10.50 5.07 -0.88
C TYR A 182 11.33 4.13 -1.79
N PRO A 183 12.38 4.59 -2.50
CA PRO A 183 13.24 3.70 -3.29
C PRO A 183 13.87 2.56 -2.47
N GLU A 184 14.29 2.81 -1.23
CA GLU A 184 14.83 1.76 -0.35
C GLU A 184 13.81 0.66 -0.09
N LEU A 185 12.59 1.05 0.29
CA LEU A 185 11.52 0.09 0.60
C LEU A 185 11.02 -0.63 -0.65
N LYS A 186 10.98 0.07 -1.78
CA LYS A 186 10.62 -0.51 -3.08
C LYS A 186 11.66 -1.54 -3.52
N ALA A 187 12.95 -1.26 -3.35
CA ALA A 187 14.03 -2.18 -3.70
C ALA A 187 13.97 -3.51 -2.91
N MET A 188 13.32 -3.52 -1.74
CA MET A 188 13.07 -4.74 -0.97
C MET A 188 12.01 -5.65 -1.62
N GLY A 189 11.21 -5.16 -2.55
CA GLY A 189 10.20 -5.95 -3.28
C GLY A 189 9.02 -6.39 -2.41
N HIS A 190 8.45 -7.56 -2.73
CA HIS A 190 7.26 -8.10 -2.06
C HIS A 190 7.64 -8.86 -0.79
N VAL A 191 8.11 -8.15 0.23
CA VAL A 191 8.55 -8.77 1.51
C VAL A 191 7.73 -8.34 2.72
N PHE A 192 6.80 -7.39 2.56
CA PHE A 192 6.02 -6.84 3.65
C PHE A 192 4.74 -7.66 3.86
N ALA A 193 4.68 -8.40 4.96
CA ALA A 193 3.51 -9.18 5.34
C ALA A 193 2.75 -8.49 6.49
N CYS A 194 1.44 -8.33 6.32
CA CYS A 194 0.56 -7.84 7.39
C CYS A 194 0.39 -8.94 8.46
N GLN A 195 0.73 -8.62 9.71
CA GLN A 195 0.57 -9.56 10.83
C GLN A 195 -0.76 -9.40 11.56
N ARG A 196 -1.64 -8.51 11.08
CA ARG A 196 -2.95 -8.32 11.65
C ARG A 196 -3.83 -9.56 11.41
N PRO A 197 -4.75 -9.85 12.34
CA PRO A 197 -5.73 -10.89 12.15
C PRO A 197 -6.52 -10.76 10.85
N GLY A 198 -6.75 -11.90 10.19
CA GLY A 198 -7.38 -11.96 8.87
C GLY A 198 -6.44 -11.70 7.69
N CYS A 199 -5.21 -11.26 7.94
CA CYS A 199 -4.22 -10.94 6.89
C CYS A 199 -2.98 -11.83 6.92
N ARG A 200 -2.90 -12.78 7.85
CA ARG A 200 -1.74 -13.68 7.99
C ARG A 200 -1.48 -14.55 6.76
N LEU A 201 -2.54 -14.86 6.00
CA LEU A 201 -2.46 -15.59 4.73
C LEU A 201 -2.49 -14.65 3.50
N ALA A 202 -2.50 -13.33 3.71
CA ALA A 202 -2.31 -12.40 2.62
C ALA A 202 -0.89 -12.61 2.06
N PRO A 203 -0.72 -12.55 0.73
CA PRO A 203 0.60 -12.68 0.17
C PRO A 203 1.45 -11.50 0.63
N PRO A 204 2.77 -11.66 0.72
CA PRO A 204 3.67 -10.54 0.89
C PRO A 204 3.38 -9.45 -0.13
N MET A 205 3.46 -8.20 0.28
CA MET A 205 3.13 -7.03 -0.53
C MET A 205 4.37 -6.19 -0.75
N GLY A 206 4.41 -5.46 -1.87
CA GLY A 206 5.26 -4.29 -1.99
C GLY A 206 4.86 -3.19 -1.00
N TRP A 207 5.76 -2.24 -0.75
CA TRP A 207 5.56 -1.18 0.24
C TRP A 207 4.25 -0.40 0.03
N GLU A 208 3.97 -0.01 -1.20
CA GLU A 208 2.83 0.82 -1.61
C GLU A 208 1.50 0.14 -1.28
N ARG A 209 1.39 -1.13 -1.65
CA ARG A 209 0.22 -1.96 -1.36
C ARG A 209 0.11 -2.24 0.14
N PHE A 210 1.24 -2.47 0.81
CA PHE A 210 1.29 -2.74 2.24
C PHE A 210 0.79 -1.55 3.07
N VAL A 211 1.27 -0.34 2.83
CA VAL A 211 0.77 0.84 3.56
C VAL A 211 -0.66 1.21 3.15
N GLY A 212 -1.01 1.04 1.87
CA GLY A 212 -2.38 1.29 1.39
C GLY A 212 -3.42 0.32 1.96
N HIS A 213 -3.00 -0.88 2.36
CA HIS A 213 -3.87 -1.91 2.93
C HIS A 213 -4.49 -1.49 4.27
N TYR A 214 -3.78 -0.74 5.12
CA TYR A 214 -4.28 -0.35 6.44
C TYR A 214 -5.47 0.63 6.38
N PRO A 215 -5.38 1.79 5.69
CA PRO A 215 -6.53 2.67 5.49
C PRO A 215 -7.70 1.96 4.80
N PHE A 216 -7.41 1.05 3.87
CA PHE A 216 -8.44 0.26 3.20
C PHE A 216 -9.24 -0.60 4.20
N GLU A 217 -8.56 -1.36 5.05
CA GLU A 217 -9.23 -2.19 6.07
C GLU A 217 -9.92 -1.35 7.17
N GLN A 218 -9.36 -0.19 7.52
CA GLN A 218 -10.00 0.74 8.46
C GLN A 218 -11.29 1.34 7.88
N SER A 219 -11.29 1.73 6.61
CA SER A 219 -12.48 2.22 5.91
C SER A 219 -13.55 1.13 5.80
N ARG A 220 -13.14 -0.09 5.43
CA ARG A 220 -14.02 -1.26 5.42
C ARG A 220 -14.65 -1.53 6.79
N TRP A 221 -13.87 -1.42 7.86
CA TRP A 221 -14.39 -1.55 9.23
C TRP A 221 -15.42 -0.47 9.57
N LYS A 222 -15.15 0.80 9.21
CA LYS A 222 -16.09 1.91 9.43
C LYS A 222 -17.42 1.64 8.71
N GLU A 223 -17.36 1.27 7.44
CA GLU A 223 -18.53 0.95 6.63
C GLU A 223 -19.32 -0.25 7.20
N ALA A 224 -18.62 -1.34 7.56
CA ALA A 224 -19.25 -2.49 8.19
C ALA A 224 -20.01 -2.10 9.45
N ARG A 225 -19.41 -1.28 10.32
CA ARG A 225 -20.04 -0.84 11.57
C ARG A 225 -21.27 0.01 11.33
N THR A 226 -21.26 0.87 10.32
CA THR A 226 -22.43 1.65 9.94
C THR A 226 -23.57 0.72 9.53
N LYS A 227 -23.32 -0.22 8.61
CA LYS A 227 -24.33 -1.19 8.14
C LYS A 227 -24.86 -2.10 9.25
N LEU A 228 -24.01 -2.56 10.17
CA LEU A 228 -24.45 -3.38 11.31
C LEU A 228 -25.37 -2.61 12.26
N ARG A 229 -25.13 -1.30 12.45
CA ARG A 229 -26.02 -0.44 13.25
C ARG A 229 -27.36 -0.25 12.55
N GLU A 230 -27.36 0.02 11.25
CA GLU A 230 -28.58 0.22 10.45
C GLU A 230 -29.46 -1.03 10.42
N THR A 231 -28.84 -2.21 10.30
CA THR A 231 -29.55 -3.50 10.28
C THR A 231 -29.90 -4.05 11.66
N SER A 232 -29.55 -3.34 12.74
CA SER A 232 -29.70 -3.81 14.12
C SER A 232 -29.10 -5.22 14.35
N SER A 233 -28.04 -5.54 13.61
CA SER A 233 -27.37 -6.83 13.69
C SER A 233 -26.68 -6.99 15.05
N ARG A 234 -26.71 -8.21 15.59
CA ARG A 234 -26.03 -8.55 16.85
C ARG A 234 -24.54 -8.86 16.66
N PHE A 235 -24.08 -8.94 15.41
CA PHE A 235 -22.68 -9.25 15.13
C PHE A 235 -21.75 -8.08 15.45
N VAL A 236 -20.52 -8.41 15.79
CA VAL A 236 -19.44 -7.46 16.03
C VAL A 236 -18.58 -7.39 14.78
N TYR A 237 -18.01 -6.22 14.51
CA TYR A 237 -16.94 -6.05 13.52
C TYR A 237 -15.84 -5.22 14.18
N ASN A 238 -14.74 -5.87 14.54
CA ASN A 238 -13.60 -5.30 15.23
C ASN A 238 -12.66 -4.60 14.25
N ASN A 239 -12.01 -3.52 14.70
CA ASN A 239 -10.93 -2.92 13.95
C ASN A 239 -9.64 -3.71 14.24
N THR A 240 -9.32 -4.68 13.38
CA THR A 240 -8.08 -5.46 13.50
C THR A 240 -6.85 -4.69 13.01
N HIS A 241 -7.05 -3.58 12.31
CA HIS A 241 -6.01 -2.75 11.68
C HIS A 241 -5.82 -1.39 12.39
N ASP A 242 -6.21 -1.30 13.67
CA ASP A 242 -6.01 -0.09 14.48
C ASP A 242 -4.52 0.14 14.76
N LEU A 243 -3.96 1.23 14.21
CA LEU A 243 -2.56 1.65 14.36
C LEU A 243 -2.26 2.32 15.71
N SER A 244 -3.20 2.37 16.66
CA SER A 244 -2.94 2.91 17.99
C SER A 244 -1.84 2.14 18.73
N GLU A 245 -1.08 2.83 19.58
CA GLU A 245 -0.04 2.23 20.43
C GLU A 245 -0.60 1.19 21.42
N ASN A 246 -1.88 1.31 21.76
CA ASN A 246 -2.59 0.40 22.64
C ASN A 246 -2.89 -0.96 22.00
N ASN A 247 -2.67 -1.12 20.69
CA ASN A 247 -2.83 -2.37 20.00
C ASN A 247 -1.48 -3.14 20.00
N PRO A 248 -1.33 -4.17 20.85
CA PRO A 248 -0.06 -4.88 21.02
C PRO A 248 0.27 -5.79 19.83
N GLN A 249 -0.65 -6.03 18.90
CA GLN A 249 -0.40 -6.94 17.80
C GLN A 249 0.67 -6.35 16.86
N PRO A 250 1.60 -7.18 16.35
CA PRO A 250 2.61 -6.73 15.39
C PRO A 250 1.95 -6.15 14.13
N LEU A 251 2.52 -5.07 13.58
CA LEU A 251 2.02 -4.44 12.37
C LEU A 251 2.50 -5.17 11.11
N VAL A 252 3.79 -5.45 11.10
CA VAL A 252 4.53 -5.87 9.91
C VAL A 252 5.44 -7.02 10.30
N LYS A 253 5.56 -7.98 9.38
CA LYS A 253 6.65 -8.93 9.36
C LYS A 253 7.37 -8.73 8.04
N ILE A 254 8.67 -8.54 8.12
CA ILE A 254 9.52 -8.42 6.93
C ILE A 254 10.09 -9.82 6.69
N LEU A 255 9.80 -10.36 5.52
CA LEU A 255 10.24 -11.69 5.12
C LEU A 255 11.57 -11.58 4.37
N ASN A 256 12.39 -12.63 4.43
CA ASN A 256 13.46 -12.74 3.44
C ASN A 256 12.83 -13.09 2.07
N PRO A 257 13.53 -12.82 0.95
CA PRO A 257 12.99 -13.08 -0.39
C PRO A 257 12.58 -14.53 -0.63
N THR A 258 13.27 -15.50 -0.02
CA THR A 258 12.95 -16.94 -0.15
C THR A 258 11.63 -17.29 0.53
N ASP A 259 11.42 -16.83 1.76
CA ASP A 259 10.17 -17.02 2.50
C ASP A 259 9.00 -16.30 1.82
N ALA A 260 9.25 -15.12 1.26
CA ALA A 260 8.25 -14.38 0.51
C ALA A 260 7.80 -15.13 -0.76
N ALA A 261 8.76 -15.61 -1.55
CA ALA A 261 8.48 -16.40 -2.76
C ALA A 261 7.77 -17.72 -2.42
N LYS A 262 8.15 -18.37 -1.30
CA LYS A 262 7.50 -19.58 -0.83
C LYS A 262 6.03 -19.34 -0.48
N LEU A 263 5.72 -18.28 0.28
CA LEU A 263 4.33 -17.93 0.62
C LEU A 263 3.51 -17.54 -0.62
N GLU A 264 4.13 -16.90 -1.61
CA GLU A 264 3.48 -16.58 -2.87
C GLU A 264 3.16 -17.85 -3.68
N PHE A 265 4.09 -18.80 -3.73
CA PHE A 265 3.91 -20.08 -4.43
C PHE A 265 2.88 -21.00 -3.74
N GLU A 266 2.96 -21.15 -2.41
CA GLU A 266 1.99 -21.92 -1.62
C GLU A 266 0.55 -21.42 -1.84
N ARG A 267 0.38 -20.14 -2.19
CA ARG A 267 -0.92 -19.57 -2.55
C ARG A 267 -1.34 -19.87 -3.98
N LEU A 268 -0.41 -19.87 -4.93
CA LEU A 268 -0.70 -20.15 -6.35
C LEU A 268 -1.14 -21.60 -6.55
N ASP A 269 -0.57 -22.54 -5.79
CA ASP A 269 -0.98 -23.95 -5.80
C ASP A 269 -2.44 -24.17 -5.33
N LEU A 270 -3.03 -23.19 -4.64
CA LEU A 270 -4.45 -23.20 -4.25
C LEU A 270 -5.39 -22.70 -5.35
N SER A 271 -4.86 -22.39 -6.54
CA SER A 271 -5.68 -21.94 -7.68
C SER A 271 -6.54 -23.11 -8.18
N PRO A 272 -7.87 -22.94 -8.30
CA PRO A 272 -8.77 -23.99 -8.77
C PRO A 272 -8.37 -24.45 -10.19
N GLY A 273 -7.84 -25.66 -10.32
CA GLY A 273 -7.47 -26.23 -11.62
C GLY A 273 -6.20 -27.09 -11.63
N ILE A 274 -5.38 -27.03 -10.57
CA ILE A 274 -4.27 -27.97 -10.38
C ILE A 274 -4.73 -29.05 -9.40
N ASP A 275 -4.87 -30.28 -9.89
CA ASP A 275 -5.29 -31.46 -9.13
C ASP A 275 -4.16 -31.96 -8.21
N VAL A 276 -3.76 -31.12 -7.26
CA VAL A 276 -2.73 -31.41 -6.24
C VAL A 276 -3.40 -31.75 -4.91
N GLY A 277 -4.26 -32.77 -4.88
CA GLY A 277 -4.72 -33.42 -3.63
C GLY A 277 -5.27 -32.45 -2.57
N LEU A 278 -5.92 -31.36 -2.98
CA LEU A 278 -6.44 -30.31 -2.08
C LEU A 278 -7.77 -30.68 -1.41
N ASP A 279 -8.08 -31.98 -1.26
CA ASP A 279 -9.27 -32.45 -0.54
C ASP A 279 -9.30 -31.96 0.93
N GLU A 280 -8.18 -31.45 1.44
CA GLU A 280 -8.01 -30.96 2.79
C GLU A 280 -8.40 -29.47 2.98
N TYR A 281 -8.60 -28.71 1.90
CA TYR A 281 -8.88 -27.27 1.95
C TYR A 281 -10.14 -26.87 1.18
N GLU A 282 -10.96 -25.98 1.76
CA GLU A 282 -12.17 -25.45 1.13
C GLU A 282 -12.25 -23.93 1.28
N LEU A 283 -12.56 -23.22 0.19
CA LEU A 283 -12.82 -21.78 0.23
C LEU A 283 -14.22 -21.52 0.78
N MET A 284 -14.27 -20.84 1.93
CA MET A 284 -15.48 -20.53 2.66
C MET A 284 -15.74 -19.03 2.69
N LEU A 285 -16.99 -18.64 2.45
CA LEU A 285 -17.46 -17.26 2.54
C LEU A 285 -17.86 -16.93 3.99
N CYS A 286 -17.36 -15.83 4.54
CA CYS A 286 -17.81 -15.32 5.83
C CYS A 286 -19.21 -14.68 5.69
N LYS A 287 -20.22 -15.29 6.31
CA LYS A 287 -21.62 -14.85 6.25
C LYS A 287 -21.88 -13.54 6.98
N ILE A 288 -21.06 -13.20 7.98
CA ILE A 288 -21.17 -11.92 8.71
C ILE A 288 -20.67 -10.77 7.82
N CYS A 289 -19.55 -10.97 7.13
CA CYS A 289 -19.06 -10.01 6.14
C CYS A 289 -20.03 -9.85 4.96
N GLU A 290 -20.62 -10.96 4.48
CA GLU A 290 -21.63 -10.92 3.42
C GLU A 290 -22.84 -10.04 3.81
N GLN A 291 -23.30 -10.09 5.06
CA GLN A 291 -24.42 -9.28 5.55
C GLN A 291 -24.15 -7.77 5.50
N VAL A 292 -22.89 -7.35 5.53
CA VAL A 292 -22.49 -5.94 5.39
C VAL A 292 -22.02 -5.61 3.97
N GLY A 293 -22.29 -6.49 2.99
CA GLY A 293 -21.99 -6.27 1.59
C GLY A 293 -20.53 -6.52 1.21
N PHE A 294 -19.79 -7.31 1.99
CA PHE A 294 -18.42 -7.68 1.66
C PHE A 294 -18.27 -9.18 1.39
N GLU A 295 -17.62 -9.51 0.28
CA GLU A 295 -17.28 -10.89 -0.06
C GLU A 295 -15.90 -11.25 0.51
N VAL A 296 -15.89 -11.82 1.71
CA VAL A 296 -14.66 -12.32 2.35
C VAL A 296 -14.57 -13.83 2.21
N TRP A 297 -13.66 -14.26 1.36
CA TRP A 297 -13.34 -15.65 1.13
C TRP A 297 -12.10 -16.05 1.91
N LEU A 298 -12.22 -17.14 2.67
CA LEU A 298 -11.21 -17.61 3.62
C LEU A 298 -11.05 -19.11 3.44
N MET A 299 -9.82 -19.60 3.60
CA MET A 299 -9.56 -21.03 3.59
C MET A 299 -10.02 -21.70 4.88
N HIS A 300 -10.75 -22.79 4.74
CA HIS A 300 -10.99 -23.77 5.77
C HIS A 300 -10.05 -24.96 5.57
N THR A 301 -9.39 -25.41 6.63
CA THR A 301 -8.58 -26.64 6.64
C THR A 301 -9.27 -27.65 7.55
N TYR A 302 -9.34 -28.90 7.10
CA TYR A 302 -9.85 -30.02 7.88
C TYR A 302 -8.77 -30.73 8.71
N ILE A 303 -7.52 -30.29 8.59
CA ILE A 303 -6.37 -30.85 9.29
C ILE A 303 -6.41 -30.41 10.77
N PRO A 304 -6.54 -31.34 11.75
CA PRO A 304 -6.73 -30.96 13.16
C PRO A 304 -5.58 -30.18 13.79
N SER A 305 -4.36 -30.30 13.26
CA SER A 305 -3.17 -29.58 13.74
C SER A 305 -3.06 -28.15 13.24
N GLU A 306 -3.86 -27.77 12.23
CA GLU A 306 -3.77 -26.46 11.60
C GLU A 306 -4.95 -25.57 11.98
N ARG A 307 -4.66 -24.28 12.15
CA ARG A 307 -5.70 -23.31 12.45
C ARG A 307 -6.30 -22.79 11.16
N SER A 308 -7.59 -23.06 10.98
CA SER A 308 -8.33 -22.57 9.83
C SER A 308 -8.44 -21.04 9.80
N SER A 309 -8.13 -20.45 8.64
CA SER A 309 -8.17 -18.99 8.46
C SER A 309 -9.57 -18.41 8.63
N VAL A 310 -10.62 -19.15 8.24
CA VAL A 310 -12.00 -18.72 8.50
C VAL A 310 -12.31 -18.69 10.00
N MET A 311 -11.74 -19.60 10.78
CA MET A 311 -11.90 -19.59 12.24
C MET A 311 -11.17 -18.41 12.88
N GLU A 312 -9.93 -18.15 12.46
CA GLU A 312 -9.16 -16.99 12.94
C GLU A 312 -9.89 -15.68 12.62
N HIS A 313 -10.37 -15.52 11.38
CA HIS A 313 -11.13 -14.35 10.97
C HIS A 313 -12.40 -14.16 11.80
N LEU A 314 -13.20 -15.22 11.99
CA LEU A 314 -14.43 -15.15 12.78
C LEU A 314 -14.17 -14.79 14.24
N GLU A 315 -13.08 -15.31 14.82
CA GLU A 315 -12.69 -14.98 16.19
C GLU A 315 -12.20 -13.53 16.28
N ASP A 316 -11.28 -13.12 15.42
CA ASP A 316 -10.60 -11.84 15.59
C ASP A 316 -11.42 -10.65 15.06
N VAL A 317 -12.08 -10.81 13.92
CA VAL A 317 -12.91 -9.77 13.30
C VAL A 317 -14.30 -9.73 13.92
N HIS A 318 -14.89 -10.89 14.24
CA HIS A 318 -16.29 -10.97 14.67
C HIS A 318 -16.51 -11.42 16.12
N ASN A 319 -15.45 -11.74 16.88
CA ASN A 319 -15.51 -12.24 18.25
C ASN A 319 -16.35 -13.54 18.39
N VAL A 320 -16.37 -14.38 17.36
CA VAL A 320 -17.10 -15.65 17.32
C VAL A 320 -16.18 -16.78 17.76
N LYS A 321 -16.24 -17.16 19.03
CA LYS A 321 -15.42 -18.24 19.62
C LYS A 321 -15.85 -19.65 19.22
N LYS A 322 -17.11 -19.82 18.81
CA LYS A 322 -17.71 -21.10 18.40
C LYS A 322 -18.41 -20.92 17.06
N ALA A 323 -17.60 -20.92 16.02
CA ALA A 323 -18.09 -20.82 14.65
C ALA A 323 -18.97 -22.03 14.28
N ARG A 324 -19.86 -21.84 13.31
CA ARG A 324 -20.82 -22.85 12.85
C ARG A 324 -20.98 -22.70 11.35
N VAL A 325 -20.74 -23.78 10.61
CA VAL A 325 -21.00 -23.86 9.18
C VAL A 325 -22.47 -23.57 8.91
N GLY A 326 -22.76 -22.83 7.84
CA GLY A 326 -24.11 -22.39 7.45
C GLY A 326 -24.65 -21.19 8.24
N VAL A 327 -24.05 -20.84 9.38
CA VAL A 327 -24.46 -19.68 10.19
C VAL A 327 -23.44 -18.55 10.08
N HIS A 328 -22.17 -18.85 10.37
CA HIS A 328 -21.10 -17.85 10.39
C HIS A 328 -20.27 -17.87 9.11
N TYR A 329 -20.14 -19.05 8.49
CA TYR A 329 -19.40 -19.24 7.25
C TYR A 329 -19.96 -20.43 6.46
N GLY A 330 -19.67 -20.52 5.17
CA GLY A 330 -20.05 -21.67 4.35
C GLY A 330 -19.74 -21.46 2.86
N PRO A 331 -19.99 -22.46 2.00
CA PRO A 331 -19.78 -22.34 0.57
C PRO A 331 -20.71 -21.28 -0.02
N ASN A 332 -20.31 -20.66 -1.12
CA ASN A 332 -21.19 -19.74 -1.84
C ASN A 332 -22.27 -20.53 -2.57
N ARG A 333 -23.53 -20.29 -2.19
CA ARG A 333 -24.69 -20.95 -2.79
C ARG A 333 -25.22 -20.22 -4.02
N LYS A 334 -24.69 -19.06 -4.38
CA LYS A 334 -25.23 -18.20 -5.46
C LYS A 334 -24.98 -18.74 -6.89
N ASN A 335 -24.30 -19.87 -7.06
CA ASN A 335 -23.94 -20.42 -8.37
C ASN A 335 -24.77 -21.63 -8.81
N ASN A 336 -25.82 -22.02 -8.07
CA ASN A 336 -26.63 -23.22 -8.34
C ASN A 336 -28.11 -22.94 -8.68
N GLU A 337 -28.46 -21.68 -8.97
CA GLU A 337 -29.76 -21.27 -9.54
C GLU A 337 -29.52 -20.63 -10.91
#